data_AF-A0A2H9UN79-F1
#
_entry.id   AF-A0A2H9UN79-F1
#
_cell.length_a   1.000
_cell.length_b   1.000
_cell.length_c   1.000
_cell.angle_alpha   90.00
_cell.angle_beta   90.00
_cell.angle_gamma   90.00
#
_symmetry.space_group_name_H-M   'P 1'
#
loop_
_entity.id
_entity.type
_entity.pdbx_description
1 polymer ?
#
loop_
_entity_poly.entity_id
_entity_poly.type
_entity_poly.pdbx_seq_one_letter_code
_entity_poly.pdbx_strand_id
1 'polypeptide(L)'
;MWRANIKHLDEIKQSGYLPKLNRDRDIEGPDVNQNGIRDDIDLYIEKNFINMEQRQAVKQLAMVLQESLLLDTSQQYPLRKIAFEKSRAIGCIYERFSQDTLYKPSNVVQHVIAVTTNTKQRFKAYLAFSKAMDGKSITLPNENLCNE
;
A
#
# COMPACT_ATOMS: atom_id res chain seq x y z
N MET A 1 -7.38 10.85 -30.15
CA MET A 1 -7.31 11.24 -28.72
C MET A 1 -6.60 10.23 -27.83
N TRP A 2 -6.84 8.91 -27.92
CA TRP A 2 -6.19 7.90 -27.06
C TRP A 2 -4.64 7.82 -27.16
N ARG A 3 -4.08 7.88 -28.37
CA ARG A 3 -2.62 7.77 -28.60
C ARG A 3 -1.80 8.95 -28.04
N ALA A 4 -2.39 10.15 -28.02
CA ALA A 4 -1.74 11.35 -27.50
C ALA A 4 -1.60 11.29 -25.96
N ASN A 5 -2.61 10.76 -25.27
CA ASN A 5 -2.56 10.58 -23.81
C ASN A 5 -1.52 9.55 -23.38
N ILE A 6 -1.31 8.48 -24.16
CA ILE A 6 -0.27 7.47 -23.87
C ILE A 6 1.13 8.09 -24.00
N LYS A 7 1.36 8.84 -25.07
CA LYS A 7 2.64 9.50 -25.31
C LYS A 7 2.97 10.52 -24.20
N HIS A 8 1.98 11.29 -23.77
CA HIS A 8 2.12 12.24 -22.66
C HIS A 8 2.43 11.54 -21.33
N LEU A 9 1.77 10.41 -21.04
CA LEU A 9 2.05 9.61 -19.84
C LEU A 9 3.46 9.01 -19.85
N ASP A 10 3.96 8.59 -21.01
CA ASP A 10 5.31 8.04 -21.13
C ASP A 10 6.39 9.14 -21.01
N GLU A 11 6.12 10.33 -21.53
CA GLU A 11 6.97 11.52 -21.34
C GLU A 11 7.03 11.94 -19.86
N ILE A 12 5.91 11.90 -19.12
CA ILE A 12 5.87 12.18 -17.67
C ILE A 12 6.61 11.09 -16.85
N LYS A 13 6.56 9.83 -17.29
CA LYS A 13 7.36 8.76 -16.66
C LYS A 13 8.85 8.94 -16.92
N GLN A 14 9.23 9.38 -18.13
CA GLN A 14 10.62 9.63 -18.52
C GLN A 14 11.20 10.88 -17.88
N SER A 15 10.39 11.92 -17.62
CA SER A 15 10.81 13.13 -16.92
C SER A 15 11.10 12.91 -15.44
N GLY A 16 10.94 11.68 -14.93
CA GLY A 16 11.19 11.32 -13.53
C GLY A 16 10.12 11.83 -12.57
N TYR A 17 9.03 12.45 -13.06
CA TYR A 17 7.95 12.96 -12.22
C TYR A 17 7.14 11.84 -11.58
N LEU A 18 6.84 10.76 -12.31
CA LEU A 18 6.22 9.56 -11.76
C LEU A 18 7.30 8.56 -11.30
N PRO A 19 7.24 8.04 -10.06
CA PRO A 19 8.16 7.01 -9.61
C PRO A 19 8.02 5.76 -10.49
N LYS A 20 9.17 5.24 -10.93
CA LYS A 20 9.24 4.04 -11.77
C LYS A 20 8.95 2.81 -10.90
N LEU A 21 7.68 2.46 -10.80
CA LEU A 21 7.26 1.28 -10.04
C LEU A 21 7.79 -0.01 -10.69
N ASN A 22 8.22 -0.95 -9.85
CA ASN A 22 8.63 -2.30 -10.23
C ASN A 22 7.42 -3.04 -10.81
N ARG A 23 7.57 -3.67 -11.97
CA ARG A 23 6.49 -4.39 -12.67
C ARG A 23 6.81 -5.86 -12.94
N ASP A 24 7.73 -6.42 -12.18
CA ASP A 24 8.13 -7.80 -12.33
C ASP A 24 6.99 -8.74 -11.91
N ARG A 25 7.11 -10.00 -12.34
CA ARG A 25 6.10 -11.02 -12.01
C ARG A 25 6.23 -11.54 -10.59
N ASP A 26 7.35 -11.25 -9.95
CA ASP A 26 7.58 -11.59 -8.55
C ASP A 26 6.68 -10.74 -7.64
N ILE A 27 5.95 -11.43 -6.76
CA ILE A 27 4.98 -10.80 -5.86
C ILE A 27 5.73 -9.99 -4.81
N GLU A 28 6.79 -10.56 -4.24
CA GLU A 28 7.65 -9.93 -3.25
C GLU A 28 8.37 -8.72 -3.88
N GLY A 29 9.13 -8.98 -4.93
CA GLY A 29 9.95 -7.95 -5.57
C GLY A 29 11.12 -7.52 -4.67
N PRO A 30 11.89 -6.50 -5.10
CA PRO A 30 13.09 -6.08 -4.36
C PRO A 30 12.74 -5.36 -3.05
N ASP A 31 13.28 -5.84 -1.94
CA ASP A 31 13.34 -5.17 -0.64
C ASP A 31 14.78 -5.35 -0.10
N VAL A 32 15.70 -4.49 -0.58
CA VAL A 32 17.13 -4.62 -0.26
C VAL A 32 17.42 -4.19 1.18
N ASN A 33 16.66 -3.24 1.71
CA ASN A 33 16.84 -2.72 3.06
C ASN A 33 16.14 -3.58 4.14
N GLN A 34 15.35 -4.58 3.72
CA GLN A 34 14.64 -5.55 4.55
C GLN A 34 13.67 -4.91 5.55
N ASN A 35 13.04 -3.80 5.16
CA ASN A 35 12.05 -3.11 6.00
C ASN A 35 10.61 -3.62 5.79
N GLY A 36 10.42 -4.63 4.93
CA GLY A 36 9.11 -5.21 4.63
C GLY A 36 8.33 -4.41 3.59
N ILE A 37 8.94 -3.42 2.94
CA ILE A 37 8.37 -2.59 1.88
C ILE A 37 9.23 -2.75 0.64
N ARG A 38 8.58 -2.95 -0.51
CA ARG A 38 9.28 -3.01 -1.79
C ARG A 38 9.97 -1.67 -2.09
N ASP A 39 11.22 -1.70 -2.53
CA ASP A 39 12.08 -0.50 -2.66
C ASP A 39 11.47 0.61 -3.56
N ASP A 40 10.73 0.24 -4.61
CA ASP A 40 10.04 1.20 -5.49
C ASP A 40 8.85 1.90 -4.79
N ILE A 41 8.19 1.21 -3.85
CA ILE A 41 7.13 1.78 -3.03
C ILE A 41 7.74 2.70 -1.96
N ASP A 42 8.84 2.30 -1.34
CA ASP A 42 9.58 3.18 -0.42
C ASP A 42 9.94 4.51 -1.10
N LEU A 43 10.57 4.44 -2.28
CA LEU A 43 10.89 5.63 -3.07
C LEU A 43 9.65 6.45 -3.46
N TYR A 44 8.54 5.79 -3.78
CA TYR A 44 7.24 6.48 -4.00
C TYR A 44 6.81 7.24 -2.75
N ILE A 45 6.87 6.61 -1.57
CA ILE A 45 6.43 7.21 -0.29
C ILE A 45 7.32 8.39 0.07
N GLU A 46 8.64 8.23 0.02
CA GLU A 46 9.62 9.27 0.32
C GLU A 46 9.43 10.53 -0.54
N LYS A 47 9.08 10.33 -1.82
CA LYS A 47 8.89 11.43 -2.77
C LYS A 47 7.56 12.16 -2.61
N ASN A 48 6.48 11.45 -2.27
CA ASN A 48 5.12 12.01 -2.27
C ASN A 48 4.68 12.56 -0.91
N PHE A 49 5.29 12.13 0.20
CA PHE A 49 4.89 12.55 1.54
C PHE A 49 6.04 13.25 2.27
N ILE A 50 6.00 14.58 2.34
CA ILE A 50 7.07 15.39 2.96
C ILE A 50 6.98 15.35 4.49
N ASN A 51 5.77 15.37 5.04
CA ASN A 51 5.54 15.28 6.48
C ASN A 51 5.93 13.89 7.00
N MET A 52 6.75 13.85 8.05
CA MET A 52 7.31 12.60 8.60
C MET A 52 6.24 11.68 9.18
N GLU A 53 5.25 12.20 9.91
CA GLU A 53 4.20 11.39 10.52
C GLU A 53 3.28 10.78 9.46
N GLN A 54 2.93 11.55 8.43
CA GLN A 54 2.19 11.06 7.28
C GLN A 54 2.97 10.00 6.52
N ARG A 55 4.26 10.22 6.31
CA ARG A 55 5.16 9.26 5.66
C ARG A 55 5.19 7.94 6.43
N GLN A 56 5.31 8.00 7.76
CA GLN A 56 5.33 6.82 8.62
C GLN A 56 4.00 6.06 8.60
N ALA A 57 2.87 6.77 8.64
CA ALA A 57 1.54 6.17 8.50
C ALA A 57 1.38 5.42 7.17
N VAL A 58 1.89 5.98 6.08
CA VAL A 58 1.84 5.34 4.76
C VAL A 58 2.78 4.13 4.70
N LYS A 59 3.99 4.21 5.28
CA LYS A 59 4.90 3.06 5.40
C LYS A 59 4.27 1.91 6.17
N GLN A 60 3.60 2.20 7.27
CA GLN A 60 2.88 1.19 8.05
C GLN A 60 1.83 0.46 7.20
N LEU A 61 1.05 1.18 6.39
CA LEU A 61 0.09 0.54 5.48
C LEU A 61 0.80 -0.27 4.39
N ALA A 62 1.86 0.27 3.78
CA ALA A 62 2.59 -0.40 2.71
C ALA A 62 3.19 -1.74 3.17
N MET A 63 3.80 -1.75 4.36
CA MET A 63 4.37 -2.96 4.97
C MET A 63 3.31 -4.05 5.17
N VAL A 64 2.17 -3.70 5.79
CA VAL A 64 1.09 -4.68 6.04
C VAL A 64 0.45 -5.15 4.73
N LEU A 65 0.35 -4.28 3.72
CA LEU A 65 -0.11 -4.70 2.41
C LEU A 65 0.85 -5.69 1.77
N GLN A 66 2.16 -5.43 1.80
CA GLN A 66 3.17 -6.33 1.27
C GLN A 66 3.11 -7.71 1.96
N GLU A 67 3.01 -7.73 3.29
CA GLU A 67 2.83 -8.96 4.07
C GLU A 67 1.55 -9.71 3.66
N SER A 68 0.45 -8.98 3.43
CA SER A 68 -0.82 -9.59 2.99
C SER A 68 -0.75 -10.26 1.61
N LEU A 69 0.18 -9.84 0.74
CA LEU A 69 0.36 -10.45 -0.59
C LEU A 69 1.14 -11.77 -0.52
N LEU A 70 1.97 -11.94 0.50
CA LEU A 70 2.84 -13.10 0.68
C LEU A 70 2.23 -14.15 1.63
N LEU A 71 1.14 -13.79 2.30
CA LEU A 71 0.47 -14.65 3.27
C LEU A 71 -0.14 -15.90 2.63
N ASP A 72 0.11 -17.06 3.26
CA ASP A 72 -0.68 -18.27 3.03
C ASP A 72 -2.11 -18.09 3.60
N THR A 73 -3.06 -17.85 2.71
CA THR A 73 -4.46 -17.57 3.06
C THR A 73 -5.23 -18.76 3.66
N SER A 74 -4.64 -19.96 3.68
CA SER A 74 -5.26 -21.13 4.33
C SER A 74 -5.20 -21.06 5.87
N GLN A 75 -4.28 -20.27 6.42
CA GLN A 75 -4.04 -20.18 7.85
C GLN A 75 -4.88 -19.07 8.50
N GLN A 76 -5.84 -19.46 9.34
CA GLN A 76 -6.82 -18.51 9.88
C GLN A 76 -6.23 -17.47 10.84
N TYR A 77 -5.28 -17.87 11.70
CA TYR A 77 -4.71 -16.96 12.70
C TYR A 77 -3.87 -15.85 12.06
N PRO A 78 -2.87 -16.15 11.20
CA PRO A 78 -2.13 -15.12 10.47
C PRO A 78 -3.04 -14.22 9.63
N LEU A 79 -4.06 -14.79 8.97
CA LEU A 79 -5.03 -14.04 8.18
C LEU A 79 -5.77 -12.97 8.99
N ARG A 80 -6.29 -13.34 10.18
CA ARG A 80 -6.96 -12.39 11.07
C ARG A 80 -6.00 -11.33 11.62
N LYS A 81 -4.77 -11.71 11.95
CA LYS A 81 -3.74 -10.77 12.43
C LYS A 81 -3.47 -9.70 11.36
N ILE A 82 -3.18 -10.08 10.12
CA ILE A 82 -2.94 -9.14 9.03
C ILE A 82 -4.15 -8.24 8.76
N ALA A 83 -5.37 -8.80 8.82
CA ALA A 83 -6.57 -7.99 8.65
C ALA A 83 -6.73 -6.93 9.74
N PHE A 84 -6.45 -7.28 11.00
CA PHE A 84 -6.43 -6.33 12.11
C PHE A 84 -5.35 -5.26 11.92
N GLU A 85 -4.11 -5.66 11.60
CA GLU A 85 -3.00 -4.74 11.35
C GLU A 85 -3.29 -3.79 10.18
N LYS A 86 -3.95 -4.28 9.13
CA LYS A 86 -4.37 -3.45 7.99
C LYS A 86 -5.41 -2.43 8.44
N SER A 87 -6.38 -2.83 9.26
CA SER A 87 -7.37 -1.91 9.82
C SER A 87 -6.71 -0.84 10.70
N ARG A 88 -5.70 -1.23 11.48
CA ARG A 88 -4.91 -0.34 12.34
C ARG A 88 -4.13 0.69 11.53
N ALA A 89 -3.42 0.24 10.49
CA ALA A 89 -2.69 1.12 9.56
C ALA A 89 -3.61 2.10 8.81
N ILE A 90 -4.80 1.65 8.39
CA ILE A 90 -5.81 2.53 7.80
C ILE A 90 -6.26 3.58 8.84
N GLY A 91 -6.53 3.17 10.08
CA GLY A 91 -6.83 4.09 11.17
C GLY A 91 -5.76 5.16 11.36
N CYS A 92 -4.47 4.77 11.35
CA CYS A 92 -3.35 5.70 11.44
C CYS A 92 -3.35 6.73 10.29
N ILE A 93 -3.64 6.31 9.06
CA ILE A 93 -3.77 7.26 7.94
C ILE A 93 -4.91 8.25 8.18
N TYR A 94 -6.07 7.80 8.68
CA TYR A 94 -7.16 8.72 9.00
C TYR A 94 -6.81 9.70 10.12
N GLU A 95 -5.99 9.29 11.10
CA GLU A 95 -5.47 10.16 12.15
C GLU A 95 -4.50 11.22 11.59
N ARG A 96 -3.45 10.79 10.87
CA ARG A 96 -2.35 11.65 10.39
C ARG A 96 -2.72 12.53 9.19
N PHE A 97 -3.77 12.20 8.46
CA PHE A 97 -4.30 13.00 7.36
C PHE A 97 -5.62 13.71 7.69
N SER A 98 -6.07 13.68 8.96
CA SER A 98 -7.36 14.26 9.38
C SER A 98 -7.50 15.76 9.08
N GLN A 99 -6.40 16.51 9.15
CA GLN A 99 -6.34 17.96 8.90
C GLN A 99 -5.73 18.30 7.53
N ASP A 100 -5.44 17.30 6.68
CA ASP A 100 -4.82 17.53 5.39
C ASP A 100 -5.87 18.01 4.37
N THR A 101 -5.61 19.16 3.73
CA THR A 101 -6.52 19.77 2.75
C THR A 101 -6.26 19.30 1.33
N LEU A 102 -5.07 18.74 1.05
CA LEU A 102 -4.64 18.27 -0.26
C LEU A 102 -4.98 16.80 -0.46
N TYR A 103 -4.79 15.97 0.56
CA TYR A 103 -4.96 14.53 0.49
C TYR A 103 -6.04 14.04 1.44
N LYS A 104 -7.19 13.64 0.89
CA LYS A 104 -8.19 12.90 1.67
C LYS A 104 -7.61 11.56 2.11
N PRO A 105 -7.75 11.15 3.39
CA PRO A 105 -7.21 9.89 3.89
C PRO A 105 -7.60 8.66 3.05
N SER A 106 -8.85 8.62 2.58
CA SER A 106 -9.35 7.55 1.71
C SER A 106 -8.58 7.43 0.40
N ASN A 107 -8.17 8.55 -0.19
CA ASN A 107 -7.43 8.57 -1.46
C ASN A 107 -5.99 8.09 -1.24
N VAL A 108 -5.39 8.42 -0.10
CA VAL A 108 -4.08 7.90 0.30
C VAL A 108 -4.14 6.37 0.39
N VAL A 109 -5.11 5.81 1.12
CA VAL A 109 -5.28 4.36 1.23
C VAL A 109 -5.44 3.70 -0.15
N GLN A 110 -6.31 4.26 -1.01
CA GLN A 110 -6.55 3.71 -2.36
C GLN A 110 -5.29 3.76 -3.24
N HIS A 111 -4.56 4.87 -3.21
CA HIS A 111 -3.32 5.00 -3.98
C HIS A 111 -2.25 4.03 -3.50
N VAL A 112 -2.05 3.88 -2.19
CA VAL A 112 -1.07 2.96 -1.62
C VAL A 112 -1.40 1.51 -2.00
N ILE A 113 -2.67 1.11 -1.93
CA ILE A 113 -3.11 -0.20 -2.44
C ILE A 113 -2.79 -0.34 -3.92
N ALA A 114 -3.14 0.65 -4.75
CA ALA A 114 -2.95 0.58 -6.20
C ALA A 114 -1.47 0.47 -6.61
N VAL A 115 -0.56 1.22 -5.98
CA VAL A 115 0.87 1.15 -6.28
C VAL A 115 1.51 -0.13 -5.75
N THR A 116 0.99 -0.67 -4.64
CA THR A 116 1.47 -1.94 -4.08
C THR A 116 1.05 -3.12 -4.95
N THR A 117 -0.19 -3.12 -5.45
CA THR A 117 -0.77 -4.21 -6.27
C THR A 117 -0.68 -3.94 -7.78
N ASN A 118 0.36 -3.25 -8.23
CA ASN A 118 0.48 -2.68 -9.58
C ASN A 118 0.73 -3.69 -10.73
N THR A 119 0.78 -5.00 -10.44
CA THR A 119 0.91 -6.08 -11.42
C THR A 119 -0.24 -7.08 -11.30
N LYS A 120 -0.49 -7.86 -12.36
CA LYS A 120 -1.56 -8.87 -12.37
C LYS A 120 -1.37 -9.91 -11.26
N GLN A 121 -0.12 -10.31 -10.99
CA GLN A 121 0.22 -11.30 -9.97
C GLN A 121 -0.07 -10.76 -8.57
N ARG A 122 0.42 -9.55 -8.26
CA ARG A 122 0.17 -8.88 -6.97
C ARG A 122 -1.31 -8.59 -6.75
N PHE A 123 -2.02 -8.15 -7.78
CA PHE A 123 -3.46 -7.93 -7.68
C PHE A 123 -4.24 -9.23 -7.46
N LYS A 124 -3.83 -10.34 -8.07
CA LYS A 124 -4.44 -11.66 -7.79
C LYS A 124 -4.20 -12.11 -6.35
N ALA A 125 -3.00 -11.90 -5.80
CA ALA A 125 -2.71 -12.19 -4.40
C ALA A 125 -3.56 -11.34 -3.45
N TYR A 126 -3.70 -10.04 -3.74
CA TYR A 126 -4.60 -9.15 -3.00
C TYR A 126 -6.06 -9.63 -3.02
N LEU A 127 -6.56 -10.07 -4.19
CA LEU A 127 -7.89 -10.64 -4.31
C LEU A 127 -8.04 -11.97 -3.54
N ALA A 128 -7.00 -12.80 -3.51
CA ALA A 128 -7.01 -14.04 -2.74
C ALA A 128 -7.12 -13.75 -1.23
N PHE A 129 -6.34 -12.79 -0.71
CA PHE A 129 -6.47 -12.31 0.66
C PHE A 129 -7.88 -11.77 0.95
N SER A 130 -8.40 -10.90 0.06
CA SER A 130 -9.75 -10.33 0.22
C SER A 130 -10.83 -11.42 0.23
N LYS A 131 -10.72 -12.42 -0.64
CA LYS A 131 -11.63 -13.56 -0.69
C LYS A 131 -11.55 -14.41 0.58
N ALA A 132 -10.35 -14.62 1.12
CA ALA A 132 -10.16 -15.38 2.34
C ALA A 132 -10.78 -14.66 3.56
N MET A 133 -10.84 -13.33 3.53
CA MET A 133 -11.50 -12.50 4.56
C MET A 133 -13.01 -12.36 4.38
N ASP A 134 -13.57 -12.79 3.25
CA ASP A 134 -15.00 -12.66 2.98
C ASP A 134 -15.85 -13.41 4.02
N GLY A 135 -16.92 -12.77 4.48
CA GLY A 135 -17.77 -13.27 5.55
C GLY A 135 -17.14 -13.31 6.96
N LYS A 136 -15.91 -12.82 7.14
CA LYS A 136 -15.26 -12.72 8.47
C LYS A 136 -15.39 -11.31 9.04
N SER A 137 -15.57 -11.21 10.36
CA SER A 137 -15.55 -9.94 11.10
C SER A 137 -14.23 -9.76 11.85
N ILE A 138 -13.75 -8.52 11.90
CA ILE A 138 -12.63 -8.09 12.74
C ILE A 138 -13.10 -6.98 13.69
N THR A 139 -12.53 -6.94 14.88
CA THR A 139 -12.73 -5.82 15.80
C THR A 139 -11.94 -4.63 15.30
N LEU A 140 -12.55 -3.44 15.28
CA LEU A 140 -11.83 -2.22 14.97
C LEU A 140 -10.78 -1.95 16.07
N PRO A 141 -9.56 -1.55 15.70
CA PRO A 141 -8.58 -1.08 16.67
C PRO A 141 -9.04 0.27 17.24
N ASN A 142 -9.02 0.38 18.57
CA ASN A 142 -9.58 1.54 19.29
C ASN A 142 -8.49 2.50 19.79
N GLU A 143 -7.24 2.06 19.89
CA GLU A 143 -6.08 2.79 20.42
C GLU A 143 -4.80 2.33 19.71
N ASN A 144 -3.72 3.10 19.79
CA ASN A 144 -2.40 2.78 19.23
C ASN A 144 -2.43 2.42 17.73
N LEU A 145 -3.09 3.30 16.95
CA LEU A 145 -3.29 3.10 15.51
C LEU A 145 -1.98 3.21 14.74
N CYS A 146 -1.13 4.16 15.11
CA CYS A 146 0.17 4.36 14.48
C CYS A 146 1.26 3.57 15.20
N ASN A 147 2.17 2.97 14.44
CA ASN A 147 3.43 2.49 15.00
C ASN A 147 4.29 3.69 15.42
N GLU A 148 5.01 3.54 16.53
CA GLU A 148 6.04 4.49 17.00
C GLU A 148 7.24 4.54 16.05
#